data_AF-A0A131XE04-F1
#
_entry.id   AF-A0A131XE04-F1
#
_cell.length_a   1.000
_cell.length_b   1.000
_cell.length_c   1.000
_cell.angle_alpha   90.00
_cell.angle_beta   90.00
_cell.angle_gamma   90.00
#
_symmetry.space_group_name_H-M   'P 1'
#
loop_
_entity.id
_entity.type
_entity.pdbx_description
1 polymer ?
#
loop_
_entity_poly.entity_id
_entity_poly.type
_entity_poly.pdbx_seq_one_letter_code
_entity_poly.pdbx_strand_id
1 'polypeptide(L)'
;MAQRKKQYNEFLSTVKVEEIMAACEKAKHPHLRSKNSRLEAKIRRLKKPRPPRSAYVLFCIEARRPNQNFAEETKLLAEKWKALSDSEKQVYQQRAEEDKRRYNDDMIDWEMCMQEAGNTEILQECFRERNTVDYVKRFLVKKLTQCEESLGG
;
A
#
# COMPACT_ATOMS: atom_id res chain seq x y z
N MET A 1 40.10 16.95 -11.65
CA MET A 1 39.03 16.24 -10.91
C MET A 1 39.05 16.47 -9.40
N ALA A 2 40.23 16.47 -8.75
CA ALA A 2 40.36 16.65 -7.29
C ALA A 2 39.88 18.04 -6.80
N GLN A 3 40.19 19.12 -7.54
CA GLN A 3 39.79 20.48 -7.19
C GLN A 3 38.26 20.67 -7.17
N ARG A 4 37.56 20.11 -8.16
CA ARG A 4 36.10 20.19 -8.27
C ARG A 4 35.40 19.40 -7.16
N LYS A 5 35.96 18.24 -6.75
CA LYS A 5 35.47 17.47 -5.61
C LYS A 5 35.69 18.21 -4.28
N LYS A 6 36.84 18.87 -4.12
CA LYS A 6 37.13 19.67 -2.93
C LYS A 6 36.17 20.86 -2.81
N GLN A 7 35.99 21.62 -3.89
CA GLN A 7 35.04 22.73 -3.96
C GLN A 7 33.58 22.28 -3.71
N TYR A 8 33.20 21.12 -4.25
CA TYR A 8 31.86 20.55 -4.04
C TYR A 8 31.64 20.10 -2.59
N ASN A 9 32.63 19.45 -1.97
CA ASN A 9 32.54 19.01 -0.58
C ASN A 9 32.54 20.20 0.40
N GLU A 10 33.29 21.26 0.09
CA GLU A 10 33.32 22.51 0.86
C GLU A 10 31.98 23.25 0.74
N PHE A 11 31.39 23.28 -0.45
CA PHE A 11 30.02 23.74 -0.67
C PHE A 11 29.00 22.91 0.13
N LEU A 12 29.05 21.59 0.07
CA LEU A 12 28.16 20.73 0.86
C LEU A 12 28.33 20.90 2.37
N SER A 13 29.52 21.28 2.85
CA SER A 13 29.79 21.54 4.27
C SER A 13 29.23 22.87 4.77
N THR A 14 29.00 23.83 3.86
CA THR A 14 28.43 25.16 4.18
C THR A 14 26.91 25.19 4.06
N VAL A 15 26.33 24.28 3.29
CA VAL A 15 24.88 24.12 3.18
C VAL A 15 24.36 23.41 4.44
N LYS A 16 23.55 24.12 5.23
CA LYS A 16 22.96 23.56 6.45
C LYS A 16 21.95 22.47 6.08
N VAL A 17 21.98 21.36 6.80
CA VAL A 17 21.04 20.23 6.59
C VAL A 17 19.58 20.70 6.63
N GLU A 18 19.28 21.72 7.43
CA GLU A 18 17.97 22.37 7.51
C GLU A 18 17.54 23.07 6.21
N GLU A 19 18.47 23.68 5.48
CA GLU A 19 18.20 24.33 4.19
C GLU A 19 17.98 23.30 3.08
N ILE A 20 18.70 22.18 3.12
CA ILE A 20 18.48 21.01 2.23
C ILE A 20 17.10 20.39 2.51
N MET A 21 16.77 20.17 3.77
CA MET A 21 15.46 19.61 4.17
C MET A 21 14.31 20.57 3.84
N ALA A 22 14.47 21.88 4.06
CA ALA A 22 13.47 22.88 3.70
C ALA A 22 13.30 23.07 2.18
N ALA A 23 14.38 22.93 1.40
CA ALA A 23 14.31 22.88 -0.06
C ALA A 23 13.61 21.58 -0.55
N CYS A 24 13.86 20.45 0.10
CA CYS A 24 13.15 19.18 -0.14
C CYS A 24 11.67 19.23 0.24
N GLU A 25 11.29 19.94 1.32
CA GLU A 25 9.88 20.14 1.70
C GLU A 25 9.13 21.06 0.73
N LYS A 26 9.79 22.14 0.25
CA LYS A 26 9.24 23.01 -0.81
C LYS A 26 9.20 22.31 -2.17
N ALA A 27 10.07 21.32 -2.38
CA ALA A 27 10.05 20.40 -3.50
C ALA A 27 9.15 19.17 -3.26
N LYS A 28 7.96 19.35 -2.67
CA LYS A 28 6.83 18.42 -2.88
C LYS A 28 6.45 18.43 -4.35
N HIS A 29 7.25 17.75 -5.16
CA HIS A 29 7.33 17.87 -6.61
C HIS A 29 5.94 17.68 -7.25
N PRO A 30 5.35 18.75 -7.82
CA PRO A 30 4.09 18.64 -8.56
C PRO A 30 4.19 17.59 -9.68
N HIS A 31 5.39 17.41 -10.25
CA HIS A 31 5.69 16.40 -11.26
C HIS A 31 5.63 14.95 -10.70
N LEU A 32 6.14 14.68 -9.49
CA LEU A 32 6.02 13.36 -8.85
C LEU A 32 4.56 13.09 -8.44
N ARG A 33 3.85 14.12 -7.97
CA ARG A 33 2.40 14.05 -7.69
C ARG A 33 1.59 13.76 -8.95
N SER A 34 1.95 14.37 -10.09
CA SER A 34 1.31 14.13 -11.39
C SER A 34 1.68 12.77 -11.99
N LYS A 35 2.92 12.30 -11.81
CA LYS A 35 3.36 10.98 -12.26
C LYS A 35 2.66 9.88 -11.47
N ASN A 36 2.56 10.02 -10.15
CA ASN A 36 1.79 9.11 -9.29
C ASN A 36 0.29 9.14 -9.65
N SER A 37 -0.29 10.30 -9.98
CA SER A 37 -1.68 10.37 -10.45
C SER A 37 -1.93 9.58 -11.75
N ARG A 38 -1.01 9.66 -12.73
CA ARG A 38 -1.10 8.89 -13.98
C ARG A 38 -0.94 7.39 -13.76
N LEU A 39 0.01 7.00 -12.92
CA LEU A 39 0.22 5.60 -12.53
C LEU A 39 -1.00 5.05 -11.78
N GLU A 40 -1.52 5.78 -10.81
CA GLU A 40 -2.75 5.43 -10.07
C GLU A 40 -3.98 5.31 -10.98
N ALA A 41 -4.13 6.22 -11.96
CA ALA A 41 -5.19 6.12 -12.96
C ALA A 41 -5.04 4.87 -13.84
N LYS A 42 -3.81 4.53 -14.25
CA LYS A 42 -3.50 3.31 -15.02
C LYS A 42 -3.80 2.06 -14.18
N ILE A 43 -3.33 2.02 -12.94
CA ILE A 43 -3.59 0.94 -11.97
C ILE A 43 -5.10 0.76 -11.73
N ARG A 44 -5.85 1.86 -11.60
CA ARG A 44 -7.31 1.83 -11.44
C ARG A 44 -8.00 1.27 -12.69
N ARG A 45 -7.55 1.64 -13.89
CA ARG A 45 -8.08 1.08 -15.16
C ARG A 45 -7.81 -0.41 -15.28
N LEU A 46 -6.67 -0.87 -14.77
CA LEU A 46 -6.30 -2.27 -14.71
C LEU A 46 -6.98 -3.04 -13.58
N LYS A 47 -7.92 -2.40 -12.86
CA LYS A 47 -8.70 -3.02 -11.78
C LYS A 47 -7.83 -3.66 -10.69
N LYS A 48 -6.69 -3.05 -10.34
CA LYS A 48 -5.87 -3.53 -9.23
C LYS A 48 -6.73 -3.66 -7.96
N PRO A 49 -6.66 -4.80 -7.25
CA PRO A 49 -7.40 -5.02 -6.03
C PRO A 49 -7.15 -3.89 -5.01
N ARG A 50 -8.24 -3.44 -4.38
CA ARG A 50 -8.16 -2.45 -3.32
C ARG A 50 -7.53 -3.07 -2.07
N PRO A 51 -6.66 -2.35 -1.35
CA PRO A 51 -6.01 -2.88 -0.16
C PRO A 51 -7.01 -3.38 0.87
N PRO A 52 -6.62 -4.34 1.72
CA PRO A 52 -7.51 -4.88 2.73
C PRO A 52 -7.88 -3.80 3.74
N ARG A 53 -9.14 -3.81 4.14
CA ARG A 53 -9.74 -2.90 5.11
C ARG A 53 -9.46 -3.43 6.51
N SER A 54 -9.15 -2.52 7.43
CA SER A 54 -9.06 -2.85 8.84
C SER A 54 -10.45 -2.98 9.47
N ALA A 55 -10.52 -3.61 10.64
CA ALA A 55 -11.74 -3.74 11.42
C ALA A 55 -12.44 -2.38 11.65
N TYR A 56 -11.67 -1.36 12.00
CA TYR A 56 -12.18 0.00 12.17
C TYR A 56 -12.75 0.59 10.88
N VAL A 57 -12.09 0.39 9.73
CA VAL A 57 -12.59 0.89 8.44
C VAL A 57 -13.90 0.20 8.08
N LEU A 58 -14.03 -1.10 8.32
CA LEU A 58 -15.28 -1.84 8.11
C LEU A 58 -16.40 -1.31 9.00
N PHE A 59 -16.13 -1.10 10.29
CA PHE A 59 -17.06 -0.46 11.21
C PHE A 59 -17.47 0.93 10.71
N CYS A 60 -16.52 1.77 10.31
CA CYS A 60 -16.81 3.10 9.80
C CYS A 60 -17.69 3.05 8.56
N ILE A 61 -17.48 2.13 7.63
CA ILE A 61 -18.31 1.97 6.43
C ILE A 61 -19.75 1.61 6.81
N GLU A 62 -19.92 0.69 7.76
CA GLU A 62 -21.23 0.21 8.21
C GLU A 62 -21.98 1.25 9.04
N ALA A 63 -21.29 1.96 9.93
CA ALA A 63 -21.88 2.94 10.84
C ALA A 63 -22.00 4.34 10.25
N ARG A 64 -21.48 4.58 9.03
CA ARG A 64 -21.56 5.87 8.34
C ARG A 64 -23.00 6.19 7.96
N ARG A 65 -23.42 7.42 8.21
CA ARG A 65 -24.70 7.97 7.78
C ARG A 65 -24.51 8.85 6.55
N PRO A 66 -25.33 8.67 5.49
CA PRO A 66 -25.26 9.55 4.34
C PRO A 66 -25.64 11.00 4.74
N ASN A 67 -25.00 11.98 4.12
CA ASN A 67 -25.31 13.43 4.23
C ASN A 67 -24.94 14.14 5.55
N GLN A 68 -24.04 13.56 6.35
CA GLN A 68 -23.45 14.25 7.51
C GLN A 68 -22.13 14.94 7.15
N ASN A 69 -21.74 15.97 7.92
CA ASN A 69 -20.42 16.57 7.79
C ASN A 69 -19.34 15.52 8.10
N PHE A 70 -18.47 15.24 7.13
CA PHE A 70 -17.45 14.19 7.22
C PHE A 70 -16.54 14.34 8.45
N ALA A 71 -16.19 15.58 8.80
CA ALA A 71 -15.29 15.84 9.92
C ALA A 71 -15.92 15.50 11.28
N GLU A 72 -17.20 15.85 11.46
CA GLU A 72 -17.96 15.57 12.68
C GLU A 72 -18.29 14.08 12.77
N GLU A 73 -18.71 13.49 11.65
CA GLU A 73 -19.02 12.06 11.56
C GLU A 73 -17.81 11.19 11.89
N THR A 74 -16.62 11.54 11.39
CA THR A 74 -15.39 10.78 11.67
C THR A 74 -15.04 10.80 13.16
N LYS A 75 -15.26 11.94 13.85
CA LYS A 75 -15.04 12.04 15.30
C LYS A 75 -16.03 11.15 16.06
N LEU A 76 -17.31 11.22 15.71
CA LEU A 76 -18.35 10.40 16.32
C LEU A 76 -18.10 8.90 16.12
N LEU A 77 -17.68 8.49 14.92
CA LEU A 77 -17.33 7.09 14.63
C LEU A 77 -16.13 6.62 15.46
N ALA A 78 -15.12 7.47 15.65
CA ALA A 78 -13.96 7.14 16.49
C ALA A 78 -14.36 6.94 17.97
N GLU A 79 -15.26 7.78 18.49
CA GLU A 79 -15.80 7.64 19.85
C GLU A 79 -16.62 6.36 20.00
N LYS A 80 -17.53 6.09 19.04
CA LYS A 80 -18.32 4.85 19.04
C LYS A 80 -17.44 3.60 19.00
N TRP A 81 -16.42 3.59 18.14
CA TRP A 81 -15.49 2.47 18.07
C TRP A 81 -14.77 2.22 19.41
N LYS A 82 -14.36 3.28 20.11
CA LYS A 82 -13.74 3.14 21.43
C LYS A 82 -14.71 2.54 22.45
N ALA A 83 -15.99 2.93 22.39
CA ALA A 83 -17.04 2.47 23.28
C ALA A 83 -17.52 1.02 23.01
N LEU A 84 -17.26 0.46 21.82
CA LEU A 84 -17.59 -0.94 21.52
C LEU A 84 -16.88 -1.91 22.47
N SER A 85 -17.59 -2.96 22.87
CA SER A 85 -17.04 -4.07 23.62
C SER A 85 -16.04 -4.88 22.78
N ASP A 86 -15.21 -5.68 23.44
CA ASP A 86 -14.25 -6.55 22.76
C ASP A 86 -14.95 -7.60 21.88
N SER A 87 -16.11 -8.10 22.31
CA SER A 87 -16.91 -9.04 21.52
C SER A 87 -17.43 -8.41 20.23
N GLU A 88 -17.93 -7.18 20.28
CA GLU A 88 -18.36 -6.46 19.08
C GLU A 88 -17.18 -6.15 18.15
N LYS A 89 -16.05 -5.71 18.71
CA LYS A 89 -14.82 -5.48 17.94
C LYS A 89 -14.30 -6.77 17.29
N GLN A 90 -14.45 -7.91 17.94
CA GLN A 90 -14.01 -9.20 17.43
C GLN A 90 -14.73 -9.58 16.13
N VAL A 91 -16.03 -9.27 16.00
CA VAL A 91 -16.77 -9.49 14.74
C VAL A 91 -16.12 -8.72 13.59
N TYR A 92 -15.73 -7.46 13.81
CA TYR A 92 -15.04 -6.67 12.78
C TYR A 92 -13.60 -7.15 12.53
N GLN A 93 -12.92 -7.71 13.53
CA GLN A 93 -11.60 -8.31 13.36
C GLN A 93 -11.66 -9.55 12.46
N GLN A 94 -12.62 -10.45 12.68
CA GLN A 94 -12.83 -11.63 11.83
C GLN A 94 -13.13 -11.22 10.38
N ARG A 95 -14.02 -10.25 10.18
CA ARG A 95 -14.29 -9.69 8.84
C ARG A 95 -13.05 -9.04 8.20
N ALA A 96 -12.19 -8.40 8.98
CA ALA A 96 -10.95 -7.83 8.47
C ALA A 96 -9.93 -8.92 8.06
N GLU A 97 -9.92 -10.06 8.75
CA GLU A 97 -9.12 -11.22 8.36
C GLU A 97 -9.63 -11.88 7.08
N GLU A 98 -10.95 -12.01 6.93
CA GLU A 98 -11.58 -12.41 5.67
C GLU A 98 -11.21 -11.46 4.53
N ASP A 99 -11.28 -10.15 4.78
CA ASP A 99 -10.97 -9.14 3.77
C ASP A 99 -9.48 -9.16 3.37
N LYS A 100 -8.59 -9.53 4.30
CA LYS A 100 -7.17 -9.83 3.99
C LYS A 100 -7.01 -11.05 3.10
N ARG A 101 -7.75 -12.14 3.35
CA ARG A 101 -7.71 -13.34 2.51
C ARG A 101 -8.16 -13.02 1.09
N ARG A 102 -9.35 -12.41 0.97
CA ARG A 102 -9.89 -11.92 -0.30
C ARG A 102 -8.90 -11.03 -1.05
N TYR A 103 -8.22 -10.08 -0.37
CA TYR A 103 -7.23 -9.24 -1.03
C TYR A 103 -6.05 -10.04 -1.58
N ASN A 104 -5.56 -11.03 -0.83
CA ASN A 104 -4.44 -11.86 -1.29
C ASN A 104 -4.83 -12.67 -2.53
N ASP A 105 -6.01 -13.27 -2.53
CA ASP A 105 -6.51 -14.05 -3.66
C ASP A 105 -6.74 -13.16 -4.89
N ASP A 106 -7.45 -12.03 -4.72
CA ASP A 106 -7.67 -11.05 -5.79
C ASP A 106 -6.34 -10.53 -6.37
N MET A 107 -5.32 -10.34 -5.52
CA MET A 107 -4.00 -9.88 -5.95
C MET A 107 -3.26 -10.93 -6.77
N ILE A 108 -3.34 -12.20 -6.38
CA ILE A 108 -2.75 -13.29 -7.15
C ILE A 108 -3.38 -13.34 -8.55
N ASP A 109 -4.72 -13.32 -8.61
CA ASP A 109 -5.45 -13.35 -9.88
C ASP A 109 -5.14 -12.14 -10.75
N TRP A 110 -5.08 -10.95 -10.15
CA TRP A 110 -4.72 -9.72 -10.84
C TRP A 110 -3.30 -9.76 -11.39
N GLU A 111 -2.34 -10.25 -10.62
CA GLU A 111 -0.95 -10.38 -11.04
C GLU A 111 -0.80 -11.37 -12.20
N MET A 112 -1.48 -12.51 -12.14
CA MET A 112 -1.51 -13.48 -13.24
C MET A 112 -2.07 -12.84 -14.51
N CYS A 113 -3.20 -12.14 -14.42
CA CYS A 113 -3.77 -11.41 -15.56
C CYS A 113 -2.82 -10.34 -16.11
N MET A 114 -2.08 -9.64 -15.25
CA MET A 114 -1.10 -8.64 -15.69
C MET A 114 0.11 -9.25 -16.40
N GLN A 115 0.55 -10.44 -15.98
CA GLN A 115 1.62 -11.18 -16.64
C GLN A 115 1.20 -11.65 -18.04
N GLU A 116 0.02 -12.26 -18.17
CA GLU A 116 -0.53 -12.73 -19.45
C GLU A 116 -0.75 -11.59 -20.44
N ALA A 117 -1.23 -10.43 -19.95
CA ALA A 117 -1.45 -9.25 -20.78
C ALA A 117 -0.14 -8.49 -21.15
N GLY A 118 1.04 -9.01 -20.76
CA GLY A 118 2.33 -8.37 -21.05
C GLY A 118 2.59 -7.08 -20.28
N ASN A 119 1.82 -6.79 -19.22
CA ASN A 119 1.92 -5.59 -18.41
C ASN A 119 2.94 -5.73 -17.25
N THR A 120 4.04 -6.45 -17.48
CA THR A 120 5.04 -6.81 -16.46
C THR A 120 5.75 -5.60 -15.86
N GLU A 121 5.95 -4.53 -16.64
CA GLU A 121 6.51 -3.25 -16.18
C GLU A 121 5.66 -2.60 -15.07
N ILE A 122 4.34 -2.78 -15.12
CA ILE A 122 3.41 -2.24 -14.12
C ILE A 122 3.53 -3.00 -12.81
N LEU A 123 3.76 -4.31 -12.87
CA LEU A 123 4.08 -5.12 -11.71
C LEU A 123 5.42 -4.63 -11.11
N GLN A 124 6.45 -4.47 -11.92
CA GLN A 124 7.77 -3.98 -11.46
C GLN A 124 7.69 -2.59 -10.80
N GLU A 125 6.86 -1.68 -11.31
CA GLU A 125 6.65 -0.35 -10.72
C GLU A 125 5.80 -0.44 -9.43
N CYS A 126 4.78 -1.29 -9.39
CA CYS A 126 3.98 -1.55 -8.18
C CYS A 126 4.78 -2.21 -7.04
N PHE A 127 5.74 -3.06 -7.38
CA PHE A 127 6.57 -3.81 -6.43
C PHE A 127 7.82 -3.06 -5.97
N ARG A 128 8.27 -2.05 -6.72
CA ARG A 128 9.41 -1.20 -6.33
C ARG A 128 9.21 -0.48 -5.00
N GLU A 129 7.96 -0.28 -4.59
CA GLU A 129 7.57 0.40 -3.36
C GLU A 129 7.21 -0.54 -2.19
N ARG A 130 7.10 -1.87 -2.42
CA ARG A 130 6.79 -2.85 -1.37
C ARG A 130 7.73 -4.05 -1.46
N ASN A 131 8.67 -4.11 -0.53
CA ASN A 131 9.72 -5.13 -0.36
C ASN A 131 9.27 -6.56 -0.80
N THR A 132 9.76 -6.99 -1.95
CA THR A 132 9.34 -8.16 -2.77
C THR A 132 9.71 -9.52 -2.18
N VAL A 133 10.55 -9.55 -1.17
CA VAL A 133 11.10 -10.80 -0.62
C VAL A 133 10.02 -11.62 0.10
N ASP A 134 9.10 -10.99 0.81
CA ASP A 134 8.05 -11.67 1.59
C ASP A 134 6.98 -12.31 0.70
N TYR A 135 6.65 -11.66 -0.42
CA TYR A 135 5.66 -12.15 -1.37
C TYR A 135 6.17 -13.34 -2.18
N VAL A 136 7.40 -13.23 -2.71
CA VAL A 136 8.06 -14.34 -3.44
C VAL A 136 8.29 -15.54 -2.51
N LYS A 137 8.65 -15.31 -1.24
CA LYS A 137 8.74 -16.38 -0.24
C LYS A 137 7.40 -17.10 -0.03
N ARG A 138 6.29 -16.36 0.13
CA ARG A 138 4.95 -16.96 0.30
C ARG A 138 4.49 -17.72 -0.95
N PHE A 139 4.74 -17.17 -2.13
CA PHE A 139 4.41 -17.81 -3.41
C PHE A 139 5.20 -19.12 -3.62
N LEU A 140 6.50 -19.11 -3.35
CA LEU A 140 7.34 -20.31 -3.46
C LEU A 140 6.99 -21.37 -2.42
N VAL A 141 6.68 -20.98 -1.19
CA VAL A 141 6.22 -21.91 -0.13
C VAL A 141 4.92 -22.61 -0.56
N LYS A 142 3.93 -21.87 -1.07
CA LYS A 142 2.66 -22.44 -1.53
C LYS A 142 2.84 -23.39 -2.72
N LYS A 143 3.76 -23.07 -3.64
CA LYS A 143 4.08 -23.92 -4.80
C LYS A 143 4.82 -25.20 -4.40
N LEU A 144 5.69 -25.15 -3.38
CA LEU A 144 6.44 -26.30 -2.89
C LEU A 144 5.55 -27.29 -2.11
N THR A 145 4.65 -26.80 -1.26
CA THR A 145 3.74 -27.67 -0.49
C THR A 145 2.72 -28.41 -1.37
N GLN A 146 2.33 -27.85 -2.52
CA GLN A 146 1.46 -28.53 -3.48
C GLN A 146 2.17 -29.62 -4.31
N CYS A 147 3.50 -29.56 -4.45
CA CYS A 147 4.26 -30.60 -5.14
C CYS A 147 4.51 -31.84 -4.25
N GLU A 148 4.64 -31.66 -2.93
CA GLU A 148 4.90 -32.77 -2.00
C GLU A 148 3.68 -33.70 -1.81
N GLU A 149 2.46 -33.16 -1.88
CA GLU A 149 1.22 -33.96 -1.83
C GLU A 149 1.00 -34.81 -3.10
N SER A 150 1.70 -34.51 -4.21
CA SER A 150 1.56 -35.24 -5.49
C SER A 150 2.62 -36.33 -5.70
N LEU A 151 3.60 -36.46 -4.80
CA LEU A 151 4.68 -37.46 -4.89
C LEU A 151 4.72 -38.44 -3.72
N GLY A 152 3.80 -38.31 -2.76
CA GLY A 152 3.60 -39.25 -1.66
C GLY A 152 2.46 -40.22 -1.94
N GLY A 153 2.69 -41.17 -2.85
CA GLY A 153 1.82 -42.32 -3.14
C GLY A 153 2.66 -43.52 -3.53
#